data_AF-A0A9X4BHP0-F1
#
_entry.id   AF-A0A9X4BHP0-F1
#
_cell.length_a   1.000
_cell.length_b   1.000
_cell.length_c   1.000
_cell.angle_alpha   90.00
_cell.angle_beta   90.00
_cell.angle_gamma   90.00
#
_symmetry.space_group_name_H-M   'P 1'
#
loop_
_entity.id
_entity.type
_entity.pdbx_description
1 polymer ?
#
loop_
_entity_poly.entity_id
_entity_poly.type
_entity_poly.pdbx_seq_one_letter_code
_entity_poly.pdbx_strand_id
1 'polypeptide(L)'
;MANLIPGVPRKNGGERRFAQRLVETLEDDYWAWHDVAVGRLQRRPDFVVLHPRRGLLVLEVKDWKIGTIHDFNKSSTTLLTDRGLVEAANPIRQARGILEYLCDMLERDPALVNPPGHSHAGKLAMPRGHGVVLANISRATFVGHGLDTIWPENLVICQDEMAEGVDAEAFQERLWNMFNYQFREPLTLPQIDRIRWHLYPEMRVHAPLQADLLSPPDSDPGTLPIPDIVRVMDRQQEQLARSLGDGHRIIHGVAGSGKTMILAYRCVHLARSLDRPILVLCFNRTLAARLAHAVDIQGLHSRVDVRSFHVWCA
;
A
#
# COMPACT_ATOMS: atom_id res chain seq x y z
N MET A 1 2.95 -6.92 14.41
CA MET A 1 3.96 -6.39 13.46
C MET A 1 3.20 -5.76 12.31
N ALA A 2 3.55 -4.54 11.95
CA ALA A 2 2.89 -3.83 10.86
C ALA A 2 3.01 -4.53 9.52
N ASN A 3 1.99 -4.31 8.70
CA ASN A 3 1.91 -4.91 7.38
C ASN A 3 2.61 -4.02 6.35
N LEU A 4 3.89 -4.31 6.06
CA LEU A 4 4.64 -3.63 4.98
C LEU A 4 4.43 -4.33 3.63
N ILE A 5 3.91 -3.59 2.64
CA ILE A 5 3.61 -4.10 1.29
C ILE A 5 4.48 -3.39 0.25
N PRO A 6 5.14 -4.11 -0.69
CA PRO A 6 5.21 -5.57 -0.84
C PRO A 6 6.18 -6.32 0.12
N GLY A 7 6.87 -5.62 1.02
CA GLY A 7 7.87 -6.19 1.93
C GLY A 7 9.03 -5.21 2.16
N VAL A 8 10.15 -5.59 2.78
CA VAL A 8 11.27 -4.64 2.97
C VAL A 8 12.01 -4.36 1.63
N PRO A 9 12.26 -3.09 1.25
CA PRO A 9 12.96 -2.74 0.00
C PRO A 9 14.42 -3.23 0.02
N ARG A 10 14.91 -3.64 -1.16
CA ARG A 10 16.26 -4.26 -1.30
C ARG A 10 17.36 -3.32 -1.77
N LYS A 11 17.04 -2.22 -2.46
CA LYS A 11 18.03 -1.41 -3.21
C LYS A 11 18.44 -0.08 -2.57
N ASN A 12 17.62 0.51 -1.69
CA ASN A 12 17.92 1.81 -1.06
C ASN A 12 18.21 1.63 0.43
N GLY A 13 19.43 1.95 0.87
CA GLY A 13 19.88 1.73 2.25
C GLY A 13 19.05 2.49 3.28
N GLY A 14 18.75 3.77 3.02
CA GLY A 14 17.91 4.58 3.89
C GLY A 14 16.47 4.07 4.00
N GLU A 15 15.80 3.83 2.87
CA GLU A 15 14.43 3.28 2.84
C GLU A 15 14.37 1.90 3.48
N ARG A 16 15.38 1.04 3.27
CA ARG A 16 15.45 -0.28 3.88
C ARG A 16 15.52 -0.21 5.40
N ARG A 17 16.41 0.64 5.94
CA ARG A 17 16.51 0.83 7.40
C ARG A 17 15.19 1.34 7.98
N PHE A 18 14.58 2.32 7.32
CA PHE A 18 13.29 2.85 7.76
C PHE A 18 12.17 1.79 7.70
N ALA A 19 12.10 1.03 6.61
CA ALA A 19 11.15 -0.07 6.47
C ALA A 19 11.31 -1.17 7.53
N GLN A 20 12.54 -1.55 7.85
CA GLN A 20 12.83 -2.52 8.92
C GLN A 20 12.33 -1.97 10.26
N ARG A 21 12.66 -0.70 10.54
CA ARG A 21 12.22 -0.04 11.77
C ARG A 21 10.70 -0.02 11.90
N LEU A 22 9.99 0.36 10.82
CA LEU A 22 8.52 0.32 10.80
C LEU A 22 7.97 -1.07 11.13
N VAL A 23 8.53 -2.15 10.57
CA VAL A 23 8.06 -3.52 10.83
C VAL A 23 8.30 -3.95 12.28
N GLU A 24 9.41 -3.54 12.87
CA GLU A 24 9.81 -3.89 14.24
C GLU A 24 9.03 -3.12 15.30
N THR A 25 8.76 -1.83 15.08
CA THR A 25 8.17 -0.96 16.10
C THR A 25 6.66 -0.80 16.02
N LEU A 26 6.07 -0.99 14.84
CA LEU A 26 4.64 -0.75 14.65
C LEU A 26 3.81 -2.00 14.93
N GLU A 27 2.65 -1.74 15.55
CA GLU A 27 1.63 -2.74 15.86
C GLU A 27 0.95 -3.28 14.59
N ASP A 28 0.16 -4.35 14.72
CA ASP A 28 -0.46 -5.07 13.61
C ASP A 28 -1.64 -4.33 12.93
N ASP A 29 -2.16 -3.29 13.58
CA ASP A 29 -3.19 -2.42 13.05
C ASP A 29 -2.67 -1.35 12.06
N TYR A 30 -1.35 -1.20 11.95
CA TYR A 30 -0.72 -0.37 10.92
C TYR A 30 -0.64 -1.06 9.56
N TRP A 31 -0.91 -0.26 8.54
CA TRP A 31 -0.75 -0.61 7.14
C TRP A 31 0.32 0.31 6.54
N ALA A 32 1.41 -0.26 6.04
CA ALA A 32 2.49 0.50 5.43
C ALA A 32 2.70 0.03 3.98
N TRP A 33 2.76 0.97 3.06
CA TRP A 33 3.08 0.74 1.65
C TRP A 33 4.35 1.47 1.32
N HIS A 34 5.22 0.86 0.51
CA HIS A 34 6.42 1.51 -0.01
C HIS A 34 6.53 1.35 -1.52
N ASP A 35 7.01 2.40 -2.20
CA ASP A 35 7.20 2.45 -3.67
C ASP A 35 6.01 1.86 -4.46
N VAL A 36 4.80 2.18 -4.00
CA VAL A 36 3.56 1.76 -4.64
C VAL A 36 3.11 2.85 -5.59
N ALA A 37 2.80 2.49 -6.84
CA ALA A 37 2.24 3.43 -7.79
C ALA A 37 0.78 3.74 -7.43
N VAL A 38 0.52 4.97 -7.01
CA VAL A 38 -0.78 5.42 -6.54
C VAL A 38 -1.48 6.28 -7.59
N GLY A 39 -2.77 5.98 -7.80
CA GLY A 39 -3.66 6.75 -8.66
C GLY A 39 -3.38 6.63 -10.15
N ARG A 40 -4.14 7.41 -10.94
CA ARG A 40 -4.04 7.42 -12.40
C ARG A 40 -2.71 7.96 -12.91
N LEU A 41 -2.08 8.86 -12.15
CA LEU A 41 -0.78 9.45 -12.50
C LEU A 41 0.40 8.57 -12.08
N GLN A 42 0.14 7.41 -11.45
CA GLN A 42 1.16 6.44 -11.04
C GLN A 42 2.29 7.08 -10.20
N ARG A 43 1.93 8.04 -9.32
CA ARG A 43 2.90 8.66 -8.42
C ARG A 43 3.34 7.63 -7.37
N ARG A 44 4.64 7.57 -7.11
CA ARG A 44 5.25 6.61 -6.18
C ARG A 44 5.77 7.35 -4.95
N PRO A 45 4.97 7.49 -3.88
CA PRO A 45 5.52 7.86 -2.58
C PRO A 45 6.51 6.82 -2.08
N ASP A 46 7.53 7.27 -1.37
CA ASP A 46 8.46 6.35 -0.70
C ASP A 46 7.73 5.51 0.33
N PHE A 47 6.94 6.14 1.21
CA PHE A 47 6.07 5.43 2.15
C PHE A 47 4.70 6.07 2.32
N VAL A 48 3.68 5.23 2.45
CA VAL A 48 2.34 5.62 2.91
C VAL A 48 1.99 4.72 4.10
N VAL A 49 1.61 5.32 5.22
CA VAL A 49 1.22 4.62 6.44
C VAL A 49 -0.23 4.97 6.77
N LEU A 50 -1.04 3.96 7.09
CA LEU A 50 -2.42 4.13 7.53
C LEU A 50 -2.60 3.43 8.87
N HIS A 51 -3.18 4.14 9.82
CA HIS A 51 -3.55 3.61 11.13
C HIS A 51 -5.00 3.97 11.46
N PRO A 52 -5.83 3.04 11.96
CA PRO A 52 -7.26 3.26 12.15
C PRO A 52 -7.59 4.51 12.97
N ARG A 53 -6.84 4.80 14.02
CA ARG A 53 -7.10 5.96 14.91
C ARG A 53 -6.32 7.23 14.56
N ARG A 54 -5.31 7.14 13.68
CA ARG A 54 -4.42 8.27 13.38
C ARG A 54 -4.63 8.80 11.96
N GLY A 55 -5.09 7.96 11.04
CA GLY A 55 -5.36 8.33 9.66
C GLY A 55 -4.18 8.04 8.73
N LEU A 56 -4.06 8.84 7.68
CA LEU A 56 -3.15 8.63 6.56
C LEU A 56 -1.89 9.51 6.67
N LEU A 57 -0.71 8.90 6.63
CA LEU A 57 0.59 9.55 6.69
C LEU A 57 1.40 9.26 5.43
N VAL A 58 1.93 10.29 4.77
CA VAL A 58 2.84 10.15 3.62
C VAL A 58 4.24 10.56 4.03
N LEU A 59 5.23 9.71 3.78
CA LEU A 59 6.61 9.96 4.15
C LEU A 59 7.52 9.90 2.93
N GLU A 60 8.41 10.88 2.84
CA GLU A 60 9.50 10.94 1.85
C GLU A 60 10.82 10.60 2.55
N VAL A 61 11.60 9.68 2.01
CA VAL A 61 12.87 9.24 2.58
C VAL A 61 14.03 9.77 1.74
N LYS A 62 14.93 10.52 2.37
CA LYS A 62 16.16 11.00 1.74
C LYS A 62 17.38 10.40 2.42
N ASP A 63 18.26 9.81 1.61
CA ASP A 63 19.55 9.25 2.05
C ASP A 63 20.68 10.30 1.99
N TRP A 64 20.34 11.59 2.06
CA TRP A 64 21.28 12.71 1.98
C TRP A 64 22.24 12.72 3.16
N LYS A 65 23.49 13.11 2.92
CA LYS A 65 24.48 13.37 3.97
C LYS A 65 24.57 14.87 4.19
N ILE A 66 24.85 15.30 5.42
CA ILE A 66 24.92 16.75 5.70
C ILE A 66 25.95 17.47 4.81
N GLY A 67 27.12 16.86 4.57
CA GLY A 67 28.15 17.42 3.71
C GLY A 67 27.78 17.49 2.22
N THR A 68 26.69 16.84 1.81
CA THR A 68 26.15 16.98 0.44
C THR A 68 25.13 18.11 0.34
N ILE A 69 24.61 18.66 1.44
CA ILE A 69 23.66 19.78 1.37
C ILE A 69 24.47 21.07 1.27
N HIS A 70 24.42 21.71 0.10
CA HIS A 70 25.12 22.98 -0.15
C HIS A 70 24.24 24.18 0.22
N ASP A 71 22.98 24.16 -0.19
CA ASP A 71 22.02 25.23 0.10
C ASP A 71 20.61 24.63 0.25
N PHE A 72 19.73 25.28 1.02
CA PHE A 72 18.36 24.83 1.22
C PHE A 72 17.43 26.00 1.49
N ASN A 73 16.24 25.92 0.91
CA ASN A 73 15.20 26.93 1.09
C ASN A 73 13.81 26.25 1.18
N LYS A 74 12.76 27.07 1.26
CA LYS A 74 11.39 26.55 1.37
C LYS A 74 10.94 25.78 0.13
N SER A 75 11.54 26.02 -1.04
CA SER A 75 11.20 25.39 -2.33
C SER A 75 12.10 24.23 -2.73
N SER A 76 13.41 24.36 -2.54
CA SER A 76 14.41 23.44 -3.06
C SER A 76 15.60 23.25 -2.11
N THR A 77 16.40 22.24 -2.40
CA THR A 77 17.63 21.88 -1.72
C THR A 77 18.69 21.60 -2.78
N THR A 78 19.76 22.37 -2.74
CA THR A 78 20.91 22.21 -3.64
C THR A 78 21.89 21.23 -3.01
N LEU A 79 22.15 20.14 -3.73
CA LEU A 79 23.02 19.06 -3.30
C LEU A 79 24.34 19.10 -4.08
N LEU A 80 25.45 19.00 -3.37
CA LEU A 80 26.77 18.76 -3.94
C LEU A 80 26.95 17.25 -4.17
N THR A 81 26.98 16.86 -5.44
CA THR A 81 27.22 15.49 -5.89
C THR A 81 28.56 15.38 -6.62
N ASP A 82 29.03 14.16 -6.90
CA ASP A 82 30.24 13.93 -7.70
C ASP A 82 30.17 14.55 -9.11
N ARG A 83 28.95 14.86 -9.59
CA ARG A 83 28.68 15.49 -10.89
C ARG A 83 28.49 17.01 -10.79
N GLY A 84 28.68 17.60 -9.61
CA GLY A 84 28.46 19.02 -9.32
C GLY A 84 27.19 19.30 -8.52
N LEU A 85 26.76 20.56 -8.52
CA LEU A 85 25.56 21.01 -7.82
C LEU A 85 24.30 20.58 -8.56
N VAL A 86 23.41 19.86 -7.87
CA VAL A 86 22.12 19.39 -8.37
C VAL A 86 21.02 19.96 -7.49
N GLU A 87 20.03 20.60 -8.10
CA GLU A 87 18.86 21.08 -7.37
C GLU A 87 17.81 19.96 -7.23
N ALA A 88 17.42 19.67 -6.00
CA ALA A 88 16.32 18.77 -5.66
C ALA A 88 15.16 19.57 -5.05
N ALA A 89 13.92 19.14 -5.27
CA ALA A 89 12.78 19.79 -4.62
C ALA A 89 12.82 19.56 -3.09
N ASN A 90 12.27 20.50 -2.32
CA ASN A 90 12.18 20.37 -0.86
C ASN A 90 11.37 19.10 -0.49
N PRO A 91 11.92 18.18 0.32
CA PRO A 91 11.31 16.88 0.58
C PRO A 91 9.97 16.98 1.34
N ILE A 92 9.81 17.98 2.22
CA ILE A 92 8.53 18.22 2.91
C ILE A 92 7.46 18.63 1.89
N ARG A 93 7.81 19.49 0.93
CA ARG A 93 6.89 19.86 -0.16
C ARG A 93 6.55 18.68 -1.06
N GLN A 94 7.51 17.78 -1.34
CA GLN A 94 7.25 16.56 -2.11
C GLN A 94 6.23 15.66 -1.39
N ALA A 95 6.47 15.35 -0.11
CA ALA A 95 5.57 14.55 0.71
C ALA A 95 4.16 15.18 0.79
N ARG A 96 4.09 16.50 1.01
CA ARG A 96 2.83 17.25 1.04
C ARG A 96 2.09 17.19 -0.29
N GLY A 97 2.78 17.38 -1.42
CA GLY A 97 2.16 17.34 -2.73
C GLY A 97 1.60 15.95 -3.08
N ILE A 98 2.27 14.89 -2.62
CA ILE A 98 1.73 13.53 -2.75
C ILE A 98 0.51 13.36 -1.84
N LEU A 99 0.56 13.83 -0.58
CA LEU A 99 -0.58 13.76 0.33
C LEU A 99 -1.81 14.48 -0.25
N GLU A 100 -1.65 15.68 -0.80
CA GLU A 100 -2.73 16.45 -1.44
C GLU A 100 -3.33 15.65 -2.62
N TYR A 101 -2.49 15.04 -3.46
CA TYR A 101 -2.95 14.17 -4.55
C TYR A 101 -3.74 12.95 -4.05
N LEU A 102 -3.30 12.30 -2.96
CA LEU A 102 -4.04 11.19 -2.35
C LEU A 102 -5.38 11.66 -1.77
N CYS A 103 -5.40 12.84 -1.13
CA CYS A 103 -6.63 13.39 -0.59
C CYS A 103 -7.65 13.68 -1.69
N ASP A 104 -7.26 14.35 -2.77
CA ASP A 104 -8.16 14.63 -3.91
C ASP A 104 -8.71 13.36 -4.56
N MET A 105 -7.98 12.26 -4.48
CA MET A 105 -8.46 10.96 -4.94
C MET A 105 -9.47 10.34 -3.97
N LEU A 106 -9.14 10.30 -2.68
CA LEU A 106 -9.96 9.68 -1.64
C LEU A 106 -11.24 10.49 -1.35
N GLU A 107 -11.20 11.82 -1.47
CA GLU A 107 -12.34 12.72 -1.30
C GLU A 107 -13.44 12.50 -2.36
N ARG A 108 -13.17 11.74 -3.43
CA ARG A 108 -14.19 11.33 -4.41
C ARG A 108 -15.06 10.18 -3.94
N ASP A 109 -14.68 9.49 -2.85
CA ASP A 109 -15.44 8.38 -2.29
C ASP A 109 -16.36 8.88 -1.17
N PRO A 110 -17.70 8.83 -1.35
CA PRO A 110 -18.65 9.35 -0.36
C PRO A 110 -18.53 8.71 1.03
N ALA A 111 -18.02 7.48 1.13
CA ALA A 111 -17.86 6.79 2.42
C ALA A 111 -16.60 7.22 3.19
N LEU A 112 -15.68 7.93 2.54
CA LEU A 112 -14.44 8.42 3.14
C LEU A 112 -14.51 9.89 3.54
N VAL A 113 -15.58 10.59 3.20
CA VAL A 113 -15.77 12.02 3.46
C VAL A 113 -16.84 12.27 4.50
N ASN A 114 -16.76 13.43 5.16
CA ASN A 114 -17.79 13.86 6.09
C ASN A 114 -19.11 14.12 5.34
N PRO A 115 -20.26 13.74 5.94
CA PRO A 115 -21.56 13.83 5.29
C PRO A 115 -22.01 15.29 5.07
N PRO A 116 -23.01 15.50 4.19
CA PRO A 116 -23.67 16.80 4.05
C PRO A 116 -24.20 17.30 5.40
N GLY A 117 -23.97 18.59 5.71
CA GLY A 117 -24.34 19.19 6.99
C GLY A 117 -23.24 19.18 8.07
N HIS A 118 -22.13 18.48 7.84
CA HIS A 118 -20.93 18.60 8.69
C HIS A 118 -20.13 19.87 8.35
N SER A 119 -19.42 20.46 9.31
CA SER A 119 -18.58 21.66 9.11
C SER A 119 -17.46 21.46 8.08
N HIS A 120 -17.07 20.21 7.85
CA HIS A 120 -16.07 19.78 6.87
C HIS A 120 -16.67 18.84 5.81
N ALA A 121 -17.95 19.03 5.44
CA ALA A 121 -18.63 18.21 4.42
C ALA A 121 -17.79 18.11 3.13
N GLY A 122 -17.67 16.89 2.59
CA GLY A 122 -16.87 16.61 1.39
C GLY A 122 -15.35 16.54 1.61
N LYS A 123 -14.85 16.81 2.83
CA LYS A 123 -13.45 16.52 3.22
C LYS A 123 -13.34 15.18 3.91
N LEU A 124 -12.15 14.59 3.87
CA LEU A 124 -11.90 13.28 4.49
C LEU A 124 -12.34 13.25 5.95
N ALA A 125 -12.99 12.16 6.34
CA ALA A 125 -13.41 11.86 7.70
C ALA A 125 -12.26 11.26 8.55
N MET A 126 -11.00 11.55 8.18
CA MET A 126 -9.82 11.04 8.88
C MET A 126 -8.69 12.07 8.89
N PRO A 127 -7.79 12.02 9.89
CA PRO A 127 -6.62 12.87 9.88
C PRO A 127 -5.65 12.51 8.75
N ARG A 128 -4.87 13.51 8.36
CA ARG A 128 -3.84 13.40 7.33
C ARG A 128 -2.55 14.07 7.79
N GLY A 129 -1.43 13.41 7.54
CA GLY A 129 -0.10 13.85 7.91
C GLY A 129 0.89 13.65 6.78
N HIS A 130 2.00 14.37 6.84
CA HIS A 130 3.14 14.14 5.97
C HIS A 130 4.42 14.37 6.74
N GLY A 131 5.52 13.78 6.28
CA GLY A 131 6.81 13.97 6.91
C GLY A 131 7.97 13.53 6.02
N VAL A 132 9.18 13.74 6.54
CA VAL A 132 10.44 13.42 5.87
C VAL A 132 11.29 12.58 6.80
N VAL A 133 11.97 11.60 6.23
CA VAL A 133 12.96 10.78 6.92
C VAL A 133 14.34 11.09 6.35
N LEU A 134 15.26 11.56 7.19
CA LEU A 134 16.65 11.82 6.83
C LEU A 134 17.53 10.68 7.33
N ALA A 135 17.79 9.71 6.45
CA ALA A 135 18.34 8.42 6.86
C ALA A 135 19.83 8.45 7.26
N ASN A 136 20.57 9.53 6.93
CA ASN A 136 22.00 9.71 7.23
C ASN A 136 22.32 11.05 7.95
N ILE A 137 21.32 11.69 8.56
CA ILE A 137 21.51 12.96 9.29
C ILE A 137 20.93 12.78 10.70
N SER A 138 21.74 13.02 11.73
CA SER A 138 21.30 12.97 13.13
C SER A 138 20.55 14.25 13.54
N ARG A 139 19.76 14.18 14.61
CA ARG A 139 19.03 15.34 15.15
C ARG A 139 19.97 16.48 15.54
N ALA A 140 21.10 16.16 16.17
CA ALA A 140 22.11 17.15 16.54
C ALA A 140 22.71 17.86 15.31
N THR A 141 22.97 17.11 14.23
CA THR A 141 23.47 17.68 12.97
C THR A 141 22.41 18.52 12.27
N PHE A 142 21.15 18.07 12.29
CA PHE A 142 20.00 18.76 11.71
C PHE A 142 19.82 20.17 12.31
N VAL A 143 19.81 20.27 13.64
CA VAL A 143 19.72 21.56 14.36
C VAL A 143 21.01 22.36 14.24
N GLY A 144 22.18 21.70 14.37
CA GLY A 144 23.47 22.39 14.31
C GLY A 144 23.79 23.06 12.97
N HIS A 145 23.15 22.63 11.89
CA HIS A 145 23.27 23.23 10.56
C HIS A 145 22.07 24.11 10.19
N GLY A 146 21.14 24.37 11.12
CA GLY A 146 20.02 25.28 10.93
C GLY A 146 18.92 24.78 10.00
N LEU A 147 18.82 23.46 9.74
CA LEU A 147 17.76 22.93 8.87
C LEU A 147 16.37 23.08 9.50
N ASP A 148 16.31 23.07 10.84
CA ASP A 148 15.12 23.30 11.67
C ASP A 148 14.46 24.68 11.41
N THR A 149 15.24 25.66 10.96
CA THR A 149 14.74 27.01 10.63
C THR A 149 13.78 27.02 9.44
N ILE A 150 13.92 26.04 8.53
CA ILE A 150 13.11 25.92 7.31
C ILE A 150 12.20 24.69 7.39
N TRP A 151 12.69 23.60 7.98
CA TRP A 151 11.99 22.32 8.08
C TRP A 151 11.53 22.10 9.52
N PRO A 152 10.22 22.13 9.80
CA PRO A 152 9.71 21.93 11.16
C PRO A 152 10.16 20.58 11.73
N GLU A 153 10.70 20.58 12.96
CA GLU A 153 11.26 19.38 13.59
C GLU A 153 10.25 18.24 13.71
N ASN A 154 8.98 18.57 13.94
CA ASN A 154 7.90 17.60 14.09
C ASN A 154 7.56 16.87 12.77
N LEU A 155 7.99 17.39 11.63
CA LEU A 155 7.80 16.78 10.31
C LEU A 155 9.02 15.98 9.84
N VAL A 156 10.09 15.91 10.63
CA VAL A 156 11.35 15.28 10.24
C VAL A 156 11.71 14.18 11.22
N ILE A 157 12.03 12.98 10.74
CA ILE A 157 12.67 11.91 11.50
C ILE A 157 14.14 11.85 11.08
N CYS A 158 15.04 11.89 12.06
CA CYS A 158 16.48 11.80 11.87
C CYS A 158 17.00 10.37 12.08
N GLN A 159 18.24 10.12 11.64
CA GLN A 159 18.88 8.81 11.67
C GLN A 159 18.92 8.17 13.05
N ASP A 160 19.29 8.95 14.07
CA ASP A 160 19.45 8.55 15.46
C ASP A 160 18.12 8.12 16.12
N GLU A 161 17.00 8.58 15.58
CA GLU A 161 15.65 8.27 16.09
C GLU A 161 15.10 6.96 15.50
N MET A 162 15.83 6.36 14.55
CA MET A 162 15.47 5.09 13.90
C MET A 162 16.43 3.95 14.26
N ALA A 163 17.38 4.18 15.16
CA ALA A 163 18.35 3.16 15.57
C ALA A 163 17.66 2.03 16.37
N GLU A 164 18.24 0.83 16.31
CA GLU A 164 17.68 -0.38 16.96
C GLU A 164 17.46 -0.20 18.48
N GLY A 165 18.27 0.63 19.14
CA GLY A 165 18.17 0.90 20.59
C GLY A 165 17.14 1.96 20.98
N VAL A 166 16.45 2.58 20.03
CA VAL A 166 15.39 3.55 20.34
C VAL A 166 14.16 2.81 20.82
N ASP A 167 13.43 3.38 21.77
CA ASP A 167 12.16 2.82 22.23
C ASP A 167 11.08 2.88 21.12
N ALA A 168 10.20 1.88 21.09
CA ALA A 168 9.17 1.78 20.05
C ALA A 168 8.10 2.89 20.19
N GLU A 169 7.71 3.25 21.41
CA GLU A 169 6.74 4.31 21.67
C GLU A 169 7.32 5.67 21.27
N ALA A 170 8.57 5.94 21.64
CA ALA A 170 9.27 7.17 21.25
C ALA A 170 9.35 7.35 19.72
N PHE A 171 9.58 6.27 18.97
CA PHE A 171 9.56 6.31 17.50
C PHE A 171 8.14 6.53 16.95
N GLN A 172 7.13 5.86 17.53
CA GLN A 172 5.73 6.05 17.12
C GLN A 172 5.25 7.48 17.40
N GLU A 173 5.63 8.09 18.51
CA GLU A 173 5.31 9.48 18.83
C GLU A 173 5.81 10.45 17.75
N ARG A 174 6.99 10.20 17.16
CA ARG A 174 7.48 11.01 16.03
C ARG A 174 6.54 10.94 14.83
N LEU A 175 6.04 9.75 14.49
CA LEU A 175 5.05 9.59 13.42
C LEU A 175 3.72 10.27 13.78
N TRP A 176 3.30 10.21 15.04
CA TRP A 176 2.06 10.84 15.51
C TRP A 176 2.12 12.37 15.48
N ASN A 177 3.29 12.94 15.77
CA ASN A 177 3.52 14.39 15.75
C ASN A 177 3.54 15.01 14.34
N MET A 178 3.46 14.17 13.29
CA MET A 178 3.30 14.60 11.90
C MET A 178 1.83 14.86 11.51
N PHE A 179 0.88 14.54 12.39
CA PHE A 179 -0.54 14.81 12.19
C PHE A 179 -0.93 16.12 12.88
N ASN A 180 -1.58 17.01 12.13
CA ASN A 180 -2.04 18.29 12.66
C ASN A 180 -3.31 18.18 13.53
N TYR A 181 -4.04 17.07 13.40
CA TYR A 181 -5.33 16.87 14.05
C TYR A 181 -5.47 15.41 14.49
N GLN A 182 -6.23 15.20 15.56
CA GLN A 182 -6.66 13.87 15.99
C GLN A 182 -8.18 13.83 15.92
N PHE A 183 -8.73 12.86 15.20
CA PHE A 183 -10.16 12.62 15.16
C PHE A 183 -10.53 11.67 16.29
N ARG A 184 -11.73 11.85 16.87
CA ARG A 184 -12.17 11.03 18.01
C ARG A 184 -12.54 9.61 17.59
N GLU A 185 -13.03 9.44 16.38
CA GLU A 185 -13.54 8.16 15.88
C GLU A 185 -12.48 7.45 15.03
N PRO A 186 -12.24 6.15 15.27
CA PRO A 186 -11.40 5.34 14.39
C PRO A 186 -12.06 5.13 13.02
N LEU A 187 -11.22 4.94 12.01
CA LEU A 187 -11.64 4.40 10.73
C LEU A 187 -12.28 3.02 10.92
N THR A 188 -13.44 2.84 10.31
CA THR A 188 -14.11 1.54 10.25
C THR A 188 -13.40 0.62 9.25
N LEU A 189 -13.53 -0.70 9.42
CA LEU A 189 -12.96 -1.67 8.47
C LEU A 189 -13.40 -1.41 7.01
N PRO A 190 -14.67 -1.10 6.70
CA PRO A 190 -15.08 -0.72 5.34
C PRO A 190 -14.36 0.51 4.80
N GLN A 191 -14.08 1.51 5.64
CA GLN A 191 -13.33 2.71 5.22
C GLN A 191 -11.87 2.38 4.95
N ILE A 192 -11.25 1.56 5.80
CA ILE A 192 -9.87 1.06 5.59
C ILE A 192 -9.80 0.33 4.25
N ASP A 193 -10.73 -0.57 3.97
CA ASP A 193 -10.74 -1.32 2.71
C ASP A 193 -10.95 -0.43 1.48
N ARG A 194 -11.80 0.61 1.57
CA ARG A 194 -11.95 1.62 0.51
C ARG A 194 -10.69 2.43 0.29
N ILE A 195 -10.01 2.89 1.35
CA ILE A 195 -8.74 3.61 1.22
C ILE A 195 -7.73 2.72 0.48
N ARG A 196 -7.65 1.46 0.87
CA ARG A 196 -6.72 0.50 0.28
C ARG A 196 -7.05 0.19 -1.19
N TRP A 197 -8.34 0.13 -1.53
CA TRP A 197 -8.82 0.01 -2.91
C TRP A 197 -8.37 1.18 -3.81
N HIS A 198 -8.33 2.40 -3.25
CA HIS A 198 -7.85 3.58 -3.97
C HIS A 198 -6.33 3.63 -4.06
N LEU A 199 -5.63 3.30 -2.98
CA LEU A 199 -4.17 3.33 -2.92
C LEU A 199 -3.51 2.20 -3.73
N TYR A 200 -4.16 1.05 -3.91
CA TYR A 200 -3.58 -0.12 -4.59
C TYR A 200 -4.48 -0.68 -5.71
N PRO A 201 -4.25 -0.26 -6.98
CA PRO A 201 -4.96 -0.77 -8.14
C PRO A 201 -4.78 -2.27 -8.38
N GLU A 202 -3.68 -2.88 -7.93
CA GLU A 202 -3.48 -4.33 -8.04
C GLU A 202 -4.50 -5.13 -7.20
N MET A 203 -5.09 -4.55 -6.13
CA MET A 203 -6.26 -5.15 -5.46
C MET A 203 -7.50 -5.13 -6.36
N ARG A 204 -7.60 -4.19 -7.31
CA ARG A 204 -8.69 -4.12 -8.30
C ARG A 204 -8.59 -5.20 -9.34
N VAL A 205 -7.42 -5.77 -9.56
CA VAL A 205 -7.26 -6.87 -10.51
C VAL A 205 -7.96 -8.14 -9.99
N HIS A 206 -8.25 -8.22 -8.68
CA HIS A 206 -8.81 -9.39 -8.03
C HIS A 206 -10.25 -9.23 -7.51
N ALA A 207 -10.78 -8.01 -7.42
CA ALA A 207 -12.19 -7.79 -7.09
C ALA A 207 -13.20 -8.25 -8.16
N PRO A 208 -12.95 -8.14 -9.49
CA PRO A 208 -13.84 -8.76 -10.47
C PRO A 208 -13.86 -10.28 -10.29
N LEU A 209 -12.72 -10.88 -9.93
CA LEU A 209 -12.58 -12.31 -9.66
C LEU A 209 -13.46 -12.75 -8.49
N GLN A 210 -13.44 -12.00 -7.38
CA GLN A 210 -14.25 -12.28 -6.20
C GLN A 210 -15.73 -11.96 -6.39
N ALA A 211 -16.04 -10.81 -7.00
CA ALA A 211 -17.42 -10.42 -7.28
C ALA A 211 -18.08 -11.47 -8.17
N ASP A 212 -17.46 -11.87 -9.28
CA ASP A 212 -18.02 -12.87 -10.18
C ASP A 212 -18.08 -14.29 -9.57
N LEU A 213 -17.08 -14.68 -8.76
CA LEU A 213 -17.10 -15.96 -8.04
C LEU A 213 -18.18 -16.03 -6.95
N LEU A 214 -18.55 -14.89 -6.33
CA LEU A 214 -19.49 -14.82 -5.21
C LEU A 214 -20.88 -14.29 -5.60
N SER A 215 -21.02 -13.71 -6.79
CA SER A 215 -22.29 -13.20 -7.31
C SER A 215 -23.29 -14.35 -7.55
N PRO A 216 -24.59 -14.11 -7.30
CA PRO A 216 -25.64 -15.01 -7.79
C PRO A 216 -25.61 -15.05 -9.33
N PRO A 217 -26.00 -16.18 -9.95
CA PRO A 217 -25.83 -16.45 -11.38
C PRO A 217 -26.52 -15.46 -12.35
N ASP A 218 -27.38 -14.56 -11.84
CA ASP A 218 -28.25 -13.68 -12.64
C ASP A 218 -27.82 -12.19 -12.63
N SER A 219 -26.55 -11.86 -12.34
CA SER A 219 -26.08 -10.46 -12.31
C SER A 219 -25.36 -10.04 -13.61
N ASP A 220 -25.73 -8.87 -14.13
CA ASP A 220 -25.33 -8.31 -15.42
C ASP A 220 -23.85 -7.84 -15.43
N PRO A 221 -22.98 -8.25 -16.39
CA PRO A 221 -21.53 -8.02 -16.34
C PRO A 221 -21.06 -6.58 -16.66
N GLY A 222 -21.96 -5.66 -17.02
CA GLY A 222 -21.62 -4.38 -17.66
C GLY A 222 -21.38 -3.17 -16.73
N THR A 223 -21.72 -3.27 -15.45
CA THR A 223 -21.49 -2.21 -14.46
C THR A 223 -20.81 -2.84 -13.27
N LEU A 224 -19.56 -2.47 -13.02
CA LEU A 224 -18.90 -2.73 -11.75
C LEU A 224 -19.28 -1.58 -10.80
N PRO A 225 -20.36 -1.68 -10.00
CA PRO A 225 -20.52 -0.77 -8.86
C PRO A 225 -19.25 -0.92 -8.00
N ILE A 226 -18.78 0.16 -7.37
CA ILE A 226 -17.81 0.04 -6.28
C ILE A 226 -18.47 -0.89 -5.27
N PRO A 227 -18.05 -2.16 -5.11
CA PRO A 227 -18.90 -3.09 -4.39
C PRO A 227 -18.88 -2.70 -2.91
N ASP A 228 -20.04 -2.38 -2.35
CA ASP A 228 -20.20 -2.02 -0.93
C ASP A 228 -19.73 -3.15 0.02
N ILE A 229 -19.55 -4.35 -0.52
CA ILE A 229 -19.03 -5.57 0.11
C ILE A 229 -17.91 -6.19 -0.76
N VAL A 230 -16.98 -5.40 -1.34
CA VAL A 230 -15.74 -6.06 -1.76
C VAL A 230 -15.14 -6.65 -0.49
N ARG A 231 -15.19 -7.98 -0.39
CA ARG A 231 -14.43 -8.79 0.56
C ARG A 231 -12.95 -8.68 0.17
N VAL A 232 -12.42 -7.46 0.20
CA VAL A 232 -11.09 -7.03 -0.26
C VAL A 232 -9.97 -7.85 0.39
N MET A 233 -10.27 -8.65 1.41
CA MET A 233 -9.28 -9.37 2.18
C MET A 233 -9.73 -10.80 2.52
N ASP A 234 -9.00 -11.76 2.00
CA ASP A 234 -8.30 -12.65 2.92
C ASP A 234 -6.81 -12.66 2.57
N ARG A 235 -6.04 -11.83 3.29
CA ARG A 235 -4.57 -11.75 3.17
C ARG A 235 -3.88 -13.05 3.45
N GLN A 236 -4.45 -13.89 4.32
CA GLN A 236 -3.87 -15.20 4.61
C GLN A 236 -3.92 -16.07 3.36
N GLN A 237 -5.01 -16.00 2.59
CA GLN A 237 -5.17 -16.75 1.36
C GLN A 237 -4.22 -16.28 0.26
N GLU A 238 -3.98 -14.97 0.13
CA GLU A 238 -3.03 -14.42 -0.83
C GLU A 238 -1.57 -14.67 -0.43
N GLN A 239 -1.21 -14.40 0.83
CA GLN A 239 0.14 -14.68 1.33
C GLN A 239 0.44 -16.18 1.22
N LEU A 240 -0.53 -17.05 1.52
CA LEU A 240 -0.40 -18.49 1.29
C LEU A 240 -0.21 -18.78 -0.21
N ALA A 241 -1.01 -18.20 -1.09
CA ALA A 241 -0.86 -18.38 -2.54
C ALA A 241 0.55 -18.00 -3.04
N ARG A 242 1.12 -16.90 -2.53
CA ARG A 242 2.46 -16.43 -2.89
C ARG A 242 3.58 -17.25 -2.21
N SER A 243 3.38 -17.68 -0.96
CA SER A 243 4.40 -18.40 -0.16
C SER A 243 4.50 -19.90 -0.46
N LEU A 244 3.56 -20.47 -1.23
CA LEU A 244 3.58 -21.90 -1.61
C LEU A 244 4.85 -22.34 -2.36
N GLY A 245 5.70 -21.41 -2.83
CA GLY A 245 7.01 -21.71 -3.42
C GLY A 245 6.92 -22.64 -4.63
N ASP A 246 8.01 -23.34 -4.95
CA ASP A 246 8.04 -24.32 -6.05
C ASP A 246 7.60 -25.73 -5.59
N GLY A 247 7.25 -26.59 -6.55
CA GLY A 247 6.91 -28.00 -6.33
C GLY A 247 5.43 -28.28 -6.06
N HIS A 248 5.13 -29.52 -5.66
CA HIS A 248 3.77 -29.98 -5.40
C HIS A 248 3.30 -29.59 -4.00
N ARG A 249 2.10 -29.01 -3.90
CA ARG A 249 1.51 -28.56 -2.64
C ARG A 249 0.08 -29.05 -2.50
N ILE A 250 -0.30 -29.39 -1.28
CA ILE A 250 -1.66 -29.80 -0.91
C ILE A 250 -2.18 -28.79 0.11
N ILE A 251 -3.38 -28.26 -0.15
CA ILE A 251 -4.05 -27.29 0.73
C ILE A 251 -5.29 -27.95 1.33
N HIS A 252 -5.28 -28.12 2.64
CA HIS A 252 -6.42 -28.64 3.40
C HIS A 252 -7.24 -27.50 4.02
N GLY A 253 -8.53 -27.72 4.22
CA GLY A 253 -9.39 -26.78 4.94
C GLY A 253 -10.86 -27.20 4.90
N VAL A 254 -11.65 -26.73 5.85
CA VAL A 254 -13.11 -26.97 5.92
C VAL A 254 -13.87 -26.32 4.75
N ALA A 255 -15.09 -26.75 4.45
CA ALA A 255 -15.90 -26.09 3.44
C ALA A 255 -16.06 -24.59 3.77
N GLY A 256 -16.00 -23.71 2.76
CA GLY A 256 -16.04 -22.26 2.97
C GLY A 256 -14.71 -21.60 3.37
N SER A 257 -13.62 -22.36 3.59
CA SER A 257 -12.29 -21.82 3.97
C SER A 257 -11.52 -21.09 2.85
N GLY A 258 -12.18 -20.71 1.75
CA GLY A 258 -11.56 -19.97 0.65
C GLY A 258 -10.51 -20.71 -0.20
N LYS A 259 -10.47 -22.04 -0.20
CA LYS A 259 -9.55 -22.84 -1.06
C LYS A 259 -9.63 -22.47 -2.55
N THR A 260 -10.84 -22.23 -3.04
CA THR A 260 -11.08 -21.77 -4.41
C THR A 260 -10.41 -20.44 -4.70
N MET A 261 -10.42 -19.55 -3.72
CA MET A 261 -9.82 -18.22 -3.82
C MET A 261 -8.29 -18.32 -3.88
N ILE A 262 -7.69 -19.15 -3.01
CA ILE A 262 -6.25 -19.43 -3.03
C ILE A 262 -5.80 -19.96 -4.40
N LEU A 263 -6.58 -20.90 -4.96
CA LEU A 263 -6.30 -21.48 -6.28
C LEU A 263 -6.38 -20.43 -7.39
N ALA A 264 -7.37 -19.55 -7.36
CA ALA A 264 -7.52 -18.48 -8.34
C ALA A 264 -6.36 -17.45 -8.25
N TYR A 265 -5.98 -17.03 -7.04
CA TYR A 265 -4.82 -16.17 -6.81
C TYR A 265 -3.52 -16.83 -7.28
N ARG A 266 -3.32 -18.11 -6.96
CA ARG A 266 -2.13 -18.85 -7.36
C ARG A 266 -2.01 -18.94 -8.87
N CYS A 267 -3.12 -19.18 -9.56
CA CYS A 267 -3.17 -19.24 -11.01
C CYS A 267 -2.70 -17.92 -11.65
N VAL A 268 -3.26 -16.79 -11.21
CA VAL A 268 -2.86 -15.46 -11.70
C VAL A 268 -1.38 -15.18 -11.40
N HIS A 269 -0.93 -15.49 -10.18
CA HIS A 269 0.46 -15.30 -9.79
C HIS A 269 1.42 -16.09 -10.69
N LEU A 270 1.14 -17.38 -10.91
CA LEU A 270 1.93 -18.24 -11.77
C LEU A 270 1.92 -17.76 -13.22
N ALA A 271 0.79 -17.27 -13.74
CA ALA A 271 0.69 -16.82 -15.14
C ALA A 271 1.56 -15.59 -15.43
N ARG A 272 1.83 -14.78 -14.40
CA ARG A 272 2.70 -13.60 -14.48
C ARG A 272 4.16 -13.91 -14.21
N SER A 273 4.45 -14.93 -13.39
CA SER A 273 5.83 -15.28 -13.02
C SER A 273 6.46 -16.33 -13.94
N LEU A 274 5.63 -17.15 -14.61
CA LEU A 274 6.07 -18.21 -15.51
C LEU A 274 5.64 -17.91 -16.96
N ASP A 275 6.51 -18.25 -17.90
CA ASP A 275 6.23 -18.23 -19.35
C ASP A 275 5.71 -19.58 -19.87
N ARG A 276 5.13 -20.39 -18.98
CA ARG A 276 4.54 -21.70 -19.33
C ARG A 276 3.03 -21.65 -19.24
N PRO A 277 2.31 -22.41 -20.08
CA PRO A 277 0.86 -22.52 -19.97
C PRO A 277 0.47 -23.19 -18.65
N ILE A 278 -0.61 -22.71 -18.04
CA ILE A 278 -1.13 -23.19 -16.77
C ILE A 278 -2.49 -23.84 -17.02
N LEU A 279 -2.64 -25.09 -16.56
CA LEU A 279 -3.90 -25.80 -16.60
C LEU A 279 -4.54 -25.81 -15.22
N VAL A 280 -5.79 -25.37 -15.13
CA VAL A 280 -6.61 -25.43 -13.92
C VAL A 280 -7.76 -26.40 -14.14
N LEU A 281 -7.80 -27.45 -13.31
CA LEU A 281 -8.85 -28.47 -13.36
C LEU A 281 -9.75 -28.38 -12.14
N CYS A 282 -11.06 -28.40 -12.38
CA CYS A 282 -12.09 -28.43 -11.34
C CYS A 282 -13.10 -29.54 -11.61
N PHE A 283 -13.62 -30.21 -10.59
CA PHE A 283 -14.73 -31.17 -10.79
C PHE A 283 -16.06 -30.47 -11.06
N ASN A 284 -16.28 -29.30 -10.45
CA ASN A 284 -17.51 -28.53 -10.62
C ASN A 284 -17.46 -27.68 -11.89
N ARG A 285 -18.40 -27.91 -12.83
CA ARG A 285 -18.51 -27.21 -14.12
C ARG A 285 -18.81 -25.71 -13.96
N THR A 286 -19.70 -25.34 -13.03
CA THR A 286 -20.03 -23.92 -12.75
C THR A 286 -18.82 -23.18 -12.20
N LEU A 287 -18.04 -23.84 -11.34
CA LEU A 287 -16.83 -23.24 -10.80
C LEU A 287 -15.76 -23.05 -11.89
N ALA A 288 -15.57 -24.03 -12.77
CA ALA A 288 -14.65 -23.93 -13.89
C ALA A 288 -15.02 -22.76 -14.81
N ALA A 289 -16.31 -22.57 -15.12
CA ALA A 289 -16.79 -21.47 -15.95
C ALA A 289 -16.52 -20.10 -15.32
N ARG A 290 -16.78 -19.93 -14.01
CA ARG A 290 -16.50 -18.68 -13.30
C ARG A 290 -14.99 -18.38 -13.23
N LEU A 291 -14.17 -19.39 -12.94
CA LEU A 291 -12.71 -19.23 -12.95
C LEU A 291 -12.19 -18.86 -14.35
N ALA A 292 -12.74 -19.45 -15.42
CA ALA A 292 -12.39 -19.11 -16.80
C ALA A 292 -12.74 -17.65 -17.12
N HIS A 293 -13.95 -17.21 -16.79
CA HIS A 293 -14.37 -15.82 -16.99
C HIS A 293 -13.49 -14.83 -16.22
N ALA A 294 -13.18 -15.17 -14.97
CA ALA A 294 -12.36 -14.33 -14.12
C ALA A 294 -10.90 -14.20 -14.61
N VAL A 295 -10.36 -15.26 -15.22
CA VAL A 295 -9.05 -15.24 -15.92
C VAL A 295 -9.10 -14.37 -17.17
N ASP A 296 -10.23 -14.38 -17.90
CA ASP A 296 -10.40 -13.62 -19.12
C ASP A 296 -10.50 -12.10 -18.86
N ILE A 297 -11.18 -11.68 -17.78
CA ILE A 297 -11.18 -10.27 -17.32
C ILE A 297 -9.75 -9.75 -17.09
N GLN A 298 -8.82 -10.62 -16.70
CA GLN A 298 -7.42 -10.25 -16.50
C GLN A 298 -6.58 -10.30 -17.78
N GLY A 299 -7.16 -10.65 -18.93
CA GLY A 299 -6.45 -10.80 -20.20
C GLY A 299 -5.47 -11.99 -20.22
N LEU A 300 -5.67 -12.98 -19.34
CA LEU A 300 -4.76 -14.12 -19.17
C LEU A 300 -5.22 -15.39 -19.92
N HIS A 301 -6.25 -15.31 -20.78
CA HIS A 301 -6.83 -16.44 -21.51
C HIS A 301 -5.82 -17.19 -22.40
N SER A 302 -4.76 -16.51 -22.86
CA SER A 302 -3.72 -17.12 -23.69
C SER A 302 -2.70 -17.95 -22.88
N ARG A 303 -2.64 -17.75 -21.56
CA ARG A 303 -1.68 -18.40 -20.66
C ARG A 303 -2.32 -19.40 -19.71
N VAL A 304 -3.61 -19.27 -19.44
CA VAL A 304 -4.32 -20.08 -18.45
C VAL A 304 -5.51 -20.76 -19.12
N ASP A 305 -5.52 -22.10 -19.12
CA ASP A 305 -6.64 -22.93 -19.56
C ASP A 305 -7.38 -23.47 -18.32
N VAL A 306 -8.66 -23.12 -18.18
CA VAL A 306 -9.51 -23.56 -17.08
C VAL A 306 -10.57 -24.52 -17.61
N ARG A 307 -10.53 -25.78 -17.15
CA ARG A 307 -11.48 -26.81 -17.59
C ARG A 307 -12.10 -27.56 -16.42
N SER A 308 -13.26 -28.15 -16.67
CA SER A 308 -13.73 -29.20 -15.77
C SER A 308 -12.97 -30.50 -16.05
N PHE A 309 -12.75 -31.31 -15.02
CA PHE A 309 -12.05 -32.59 -15.16
C PHE A 309 -12.71 -33.48 -16.22
N HIS A 310 -14.05 -33.53 -16.22
CA HIS A 310 -14.83 -34.31 -17.18
C HIS A 310 -14.67 -33.84 -18.63
N VAL A 311 -14.53 -32.53 -18.87
CA VAL A 311 -14.29 -31.97 -20.21
C VAL A 311 -12.86 -32.17 -20.66
N TRP A 312 -11.91 -32.21 -19.72
CA TRP A 312 -10.51 -32.43 -20.04
C TRP A 312 -10.19 -33.90 -20.38
N CYS A 313 -10.92 -34.85 -19.78
CA CYS A 313 -10.76 -36.27 -20.06
C CYS A 313 -11.53 -36.78 -21.29
N ALA A 314 -12.43 -35.96 -21.86
CA ALA A 314 -13.23 -36.28 -23.05
C ALA A 314 -12.48 -35.87 -24.31
#